data_AF-A0A0A6UUR3-F1
#
_entry.id   AF-A0A0A6UUR3-F1
#
_cell.length_a   1.000
_cell.length_b   1.000
_cell.length_c   1.000
_cell.angle_alpha   90.00
_cell.angle_beta   90.00
_cell.angle_gamma   90.00
#
_symmetry.space_group_name_H-M   'P 1'
#
loop_
_entity.id
_entity.type
_entity.pdbx_description
1 polymer ?
#
loop_
_entity_poly.entity_id
_entity_poly.type
_entity_poly.pdbx_seq_one_letter_code
_entity_poly.pdbx_strand_id
1 'polypeptide(L)'
;MLRGGASLMLAATLALAGCGSSDNGGGGGGLLGGDKKDASVALTEATTKMQETSYKTKMDLGGLGTMTGVSDGKKKVHEFVMDVTTQGQTVNTTMRIIDGVTYMKMKMDGASTLPGFDGKTWRKIEGGGPGSLGGFDASQMTKSLQSAVDAKWEGDVIKGTIDMSKSAESLGLGGQAAAQVAGKSVPFEAKLDGEGRLTNYKLDMSSLGAAGGASKYDITYSDYGTPVDVQVPPASEIAKS
;
A
#
# COMPACT_ATOMS: atom_id res chain seq x y z
N MET A 1 57.65 28.49 12.04
CA MET A 1 57.25 29.46 10.99
C MET A 1 55.74 29.31 10.82
N LEU A 2 54.92 30.17 11.46
CA LEU A 2 54.28 31.38 10.88
C LEU A 2 53.44 31.00 9.62
N ARG A 3 52.13 31.19 9.46
CA ARG A 3 51.05 32.09 9.93
C ARG A 3 49.71 31.35 9.61
N GLY A 4 48.53 31.51 10.22
CA GLY A 4 47.83 32.70 10.73
C GLY A 4 46.75 33.17 9.72
N GLY A 5 45.46 33.19 10.11
CA GLY A 5 44.33 33.86 9.40
C GLY A 5 43.01 33.06 9.52
N ALA A 6 42.05 33.32 10.41
CA ALA A 6 41.24 34.51 10.74
C ALA A 6 40.03 34.76 9.80
N SER A 7 38.85 34.34 10.29
CA SER A 7 37.52 34.98 10.30
C SER A 7 36.92 35.67 9.06
N LEU A 8 35.66 35.34 8.76
CA LEU A 8 34.63 36.37 8.50
C LEU A 8 33.22 35.85 8.86
N MET A 9 32.67 36.35 9.96
CA MET A 9 31.22 36.37 10.23
C MET A 9 30.60 37.47 9.34
N LEU A 10 29.46 37.17 8.72
CA LEU A 10 28.58 38.21 8.18
C LEU A 10 27.20 38.05 8.82
N ALA A 11 26.94 38.87 9.83
CA ALA A 11 25.61 39.21 10.30
C ALA A 11 25.28 40.60 9.75
N ALA A 12 24.14 40.74 9.08
CA ALA A 12 23.51 42.03 8.83
C ALA A 12 21.99 41.87 8.87
N THR A 13 21.41 42.64 9.79
CA THR A 13 20.03 42.72 10.27
C THR A 13 19.21 43.81 9.55
N LEU A 14 17.91 43.87 9.90
CA LEU A 14 16.90 44.94 9.70
C LEU A 14 16.17 45.00 8.34
N ALA A 15 14.91 45.41 8.23
CA ALA A 15 13.72 45.52 9.10
C ALA A 15 12.61 46.10 8.20
N LEU A 16 11.36 45.65 8.31
CA LEU A 16 10.21 46.48 7.96
C LEU A 16 9.07 46.22 8.96
N ALA A 17 8.88 47.22 9.81
CA ALA A 17 7.76 47.34 10.72
C ALA A 17 6.48 47.64 9.93
N GLY A 18 5.42 46.88 10.20
CA GLY A 18 4.04 47.20 9.85
C GLY A 18 3.20 47.14 11.12
N CYS A 19 3.05 48.27 11.79
CA CYS A 19 2.18 48.44 12.95
C CYS A 19 0.80 48.88 12.45
N GLY A 20 -0.25 48.20 12.88
CA GLY A 20 -1.63 48.53 12.54
C GLY A 20 -2.62 47.83 13.47
N SER A 21 -2.92 48.50 14.58
CA SER A 21 -4.07 48.34 15.48
C SER A 21 -4.12 47.12 16.41
N SER A 22 -4.02 47.44 17.70
CA SER A 22 -4.30 46.60 18.86
C SER A 22 -5.74 46.07 18.85
N ASP A 23 -5.90 44.78 19.14
CA ASP A 23 -7.02 44.32 19.95
C ASP A 23 -6.56 43.21 20.91
N ASN A 24 -7.08 43.28 22.13
CA ASN A 24 -6.60 42.58 23.30
C ASN A 24 -7.35 41.24 23.43
N GLY A 25 -6.68 40.10 23.24
CA GLY A 25 -7.30 38.79 23.36
C GLY A 25 -6.29 37.70 23.69
N GLY A 26 -6.08 37.46 24.98
CA GLY A 26 -5.31 36.31 25.45
C GLY A 26 -5.97 35.01 25.03
N GLY A 27 -5.28 34.25 24.18
CA GLY A 27 -5.65 32.90 23.78
C GLY A 27 -4.39 32.13 23.42
N GLY A 28 -3.96 31.23 24.30
CA GLY A 28 -2.97 30.22 23.95
C GLY A 28 -3.54 29.34 22.83
N GLY A 29 -3.05 29.51 21.61
CA GLY A 29 -3.43 28.75 20.43
C GLY A 29 -2.18 28.22 19.75
N GLY A 30 -2.12 26.90 19.56
CA GLY A 30 -0.92 26.14 19.21
C GLY A 30 -0.20 26.59 17.94
N LEU A 31 1.12 26.65 18.06
CA LEU A 31 2.08 26.77 16.95
C LEU A 31 2.26 25.42 16.24
N LEU A 32 1.24 24.88 15.58
CA LEU A 32 1.38 23.74 14.64
C LEU A 32 0.26 23.74 13.61
N GLY A 33 0.41 24.47 12.51
CA GLY A 33 -0.59 24.48 11.45
C GLY A 33 -0.10 25.17 10.20
N GLY A 34 0.94 24.63 9.54
CA GLY A 34 1.02 24.84 8.10
C GLY A 34 -0.23 24.23 7.48
N ASP A 35 -0.92 24.97 6.61
CA ASP A 35 -2.15 24.50 5.95
C ASP A 35 -1.90 23.13 5.32
N LYS A 36 -2.45 22.09 5.95
CA LYS A 36 -2.39 20.76 5.39
C LYS A 36 -3.18 20.78 4.10
N LYS A 37 -2.60 20.19 3.06
CA LYS A 37 -3.29 19.96 1.80
C LYS A 37 -4.62 19.24 2.06
N ASP A 38 -5.61 19.49 1.19
CA ASP A 38 -6.83 18.67 1.16
C ASP A 38 -6.49 17.17 1.21
N ALA A 39 -7.19 16.43 2.07
CA ALA A 39 -6.87 15.04 2.35
C ALA A 39 -7.04 14.15 1.11
N SER A 40 -8.05 14.40 0.27
CA SER A 40 -8.29 13.62 -0.94
C SER A 40 -7.20 13.88 -1.97
N VAL A 41 -6.74 15.13 -2.08
CA VAL A 41 -5.61 15.45 -2.96
C VAL A 41 -4.30 14.84 -2.43
N ALA A 42 -4.07 14.86 -1.11
CA ALA A 42 -2.90 14.23 -0.50
C ALA A 42 -2.85 12.71 -0.74
N LEU A 43 -3.99 12.02 -0.63
CA LEU A 43 -4.10 10.58 -0.94
C LEU A 43 -3.85 10.27 -2.42
N THR A 44 -4.39 11.11 -3.31
CA THR A 44 -4.19 10.96 -4.76
C THR A 44 -2.69 11.08 -5.10
N GLU A 45 -2.02 12.09 -4.56
CA GLU A 45 -0.57 12.27 -4.78
C GLU A 45 0.28 11.18 -4.16
N ALA A 46 -0.08 10.71 -2.96
CA ALA A 46 0.59 9.58 -2.34
C ALA A 46 0.51 8.33 -3.23
N THR A 47 -0.67 8.06 -3.81
CA THR A 47 -0.88 6.94 -4.74
C THR A 47 -0.05 7.08 -6.02
N THR A 48 0.04 8.30 -6.58
CA THR A 48 0.91 8.58 -7.75
C THR A 48 2.38 8.34 -7.41
N LYS A 49 2.86 8.86 -6.26
CA LYS A 49 4.26 8.66 -5.82
C LYS A 49 4.60 7.18 -5.71
N MET A 50 3.71 6.36 -5.16
CA MET A 50 3.93 4.92 -5.06
C MET A 50 4.11 4.24 -6.42
N GLN A 51 3.53 4.77 -7.51
CA GLN A 51 3.73 4.23 -8.85
C GLN A 51 5.11 4.60 -9.43
N GLU A 52 5.73 5.66 -8.93
CA GLU A 52 6.99 6.21 -9.44
C GLU A 52 8.22 5.73 -8.68
N THR A 53 8.05 5.25 -7.45
CA THR A 53 9.14 4.75 -6.60
C THR A 53 8.92 3.30 -6.19
N SER A 54 10.01 2.58 -5.97
CA SER A 54 9.96 1.29 -5.31
C SER A 54 9.68 1.43 -3.81
N TYR A 55 9.18 0.35 -3.20
CA TYR A 55 8.91 0.25 -1.76
C TYR A 55 8.78 -1.20 -1.31
N LYS A 56 8.88 -1.42 0.00
CA LYS A 56 8.48 -2.66 0.69
C LYS A 56 7.09 -2.53 1.28
N THR A 57 6.37 -3.64 1.31
CA THR A 57 5.06 -3.77 1.95
C THR A 57 5.06 -4.85 3.02
N LYS A 58 4.32 -4.59 4.09
CA LYS A 58 3.88 -5.60 5.03
C LYS A 58 2.39 -5.41 5.26
N MET A 59 1.62 -6.47 5.15
CA MET A 59 0.18 -6.47 5.34
C MET A 59 -0.19 -7.54 6.36
N ASP A 60 -0.92 -7.11 7.38
CA ASP A 60 -1.60 -7.99 8.32
C ASP A 60 -3.04 -8.21 7.84
N LEU A 61 -3.41 -9.48 7.61
CA LEU A 61 -4.75 -9.92 7.19
C LEU A 61 -5.57 -10.43 8.39
N GLY A 62 -5.16 -10.08 9.61
CA GLY A 62 -5.74 -10.58 10.85
C GLY A 62 -5.56 -12.09 10.98
N GLY A 63 -6.63 -12.80 11.37
CA GLY A 63 -6.60 -14.24 11.59
C GLY A 63 -6.29 -15.09 10.34
N LEU A 64 -6.27 -14.49 9.14
CA LEU A 64 -5.89 -15.19 7.91
C LEU A 64 -4.38 -15.34 7.74
N GLY A 65 -3.58 -14.43 8.31
CA GLY A 65 -2.12 -14.46 8.26
C GLY A 65 -1.50 -13.15 7.80
N THR A 66 -0.33 -13.23 7.16
CA THR A 66 0.43 -12.03 6.78
C THR A 66 0.92 -12.10 5.35
N MET A 67 1.10 -10.94 4.74
CA MET A 67 1.74 -10.79 3.42
C MET A 67 2.89 -9.80 3.54
N THR A 68 4.03 -10.12 2.93
CA THR A 68 5.16 -9.21 2.76
C THR A 68 5.44 -9.06 1.27
N GLY A 69 6.05 -7.95 0.87
CA GLY A 69 6.39 -7.79 -0.53
C GLY A 69 7.35 -6.65 -0.83
N VAL A 70 7.79 -6.65 -2.07
CA VAL A 70 8.55 -5.57 -2.72
C VAL A 70 7.80 -5.18 -3.98
N SER A 71 7.83 -3.90 -4.32
CA SER A 71 7.17 -3.37 -5.50
C SER A 71 8.00 -2.25 -6.12
N ASP A 72 8.07 -2.24 -7.44
CA ASP A 72 8.61 -1.15 -8.25
C ASP A 72 7.61 -0.90 -9.39
N GLY A 73 6.72 0.09 -9.18
CA GLY A 73 5.67 0.42 -10.13
C GLY A 73 6.22 0.90 -11.49
N LYS A 74 7.37 1.57 -11.48
CA LYS A 74 8.03 2.07 -12.70
C LYS A 74 8.57 0.93 -13.56
N LYS A 75 9.14 -0.10 -12.93
CA LYS A 75 9.59 -1.32 -13.62
C LYS A 75 8.47 -2.34 -13.84
N LYS A 76 7.28 -2.15 -13.26
CA LYS A 76 6.17 -3.12 -13.27
C LYS A 76 6.58 -4.48 -12.71
N VAL A 77 7.37 -4.44 -11.63
CA VAL A 77 7.93 -5.62 -10.98
C VAL A 77 7.48 -5.67 -9.53
N HIS A 78 6.92 -6.81 -9.15
CA HIS A 78 6.41 -7.04 -7.80
C HIS A 78 6.71 -8.48 -7.35
N GLU A 79 7.05 -8.65 -6.07
CA GLU A 79 7.06 -9.95 -5.42
C GLU A 79 6.31 -9.85 -4.09
N PHE A 80 5.43 -10.81 -3.84
CA PHE A 80 4.69 -10.95 -2.60
C PHE A 80 4.87 -12.35 -2.05
N VAL A 81 5.08 -12.45 -0.74
CA VAL A 81 5.09 -13.70 0.01
C VAL A 81 3.95 -13.62 1.01
N MET A 82 3.00 -14.53 0.87
CA MET A 82 1.83 -14.62 1.72
C MET A 82 1.86 -15.92 2.49
N ASP A 83 1.70 -15.82 3.81
CA ASP A 83 1.46 -16.96 4.69
C ASP A 83 0.00 -16.93 5.09
N VAL A 84 -0.79 -17.86 4.54
CA VAL A 84 -2.22 -18.01 4.89
C VAL A 84 -2.40 -19.27 5.70
N THR A 85 -3.08 -19.15 6.85
CA THR A 85 -3.52 -20.33 7.60
C THR A 85 -4.96 -20.68 7.21
N THR A 86 -5.16 -21.86 6.64
CA THR A 86 -6.49 -22.39 6.30
C THR A 86 -6.63 -23.80 6.84
N GLN A 87 -7.74 -24.09 7.54
CA GLN A 87 -8.00 -25.41 8.14
C GLN A 87 -6.86 -25.96 9.01
N GLY A 88 -6.11 -25.08 9.70
CA GLY A 88 -4.96 -25.46 10.53
C GLY A 88 -3.67 -25.79 9.75
N GLN A 89 -3.68 -25.65 8.43
CA GLN A 89 -2.50 -25.79 7.57
C GLN A 89 -2.02 -24.42 7.11
N THR A 90 -0.70 -24.19 7.18
CA THR A 90 -0.08 -22.98 6.62
C THR A 90 0.24 -23.22 5.16
N VAL A 91 -0.28 -22.36 4.28
CA VAL A 91 0.04 -22.33 2.86
C VAL A 91 0.89 -21.09 2.61
N ASN A 92 2.16 -21.29 2.28
CA ASN A 92 3.05 -20.23 1.86
C ASN A 92 2.91 -20.05 0.34
N THR A 93 2.50 -18.87 -0.08
CA THR A 93 2.34 -18.52 -1.50
C THR A 93 3.29 -17.39 -1.84
N THR A 94 4.24 -17.65 -2.74
CA THR A 94 5.05 -16.61 -3.38
C THR A 94 4.42 -16.26 -4.72
N MET A 95 4.19 -14.97 -4.96
CA MET A 95 3.68 -14.46 -6.22
C MET A 95 4.67 -13.43 -6.77
N ARG A 96 4.96 -13.51 -8.07
CA ARG A 96 5.75 -12.53 -8.81
C ARG A 96 4.94 -11.99 -9.95
N ILE A 97 4.92 -10.67 -10.10
CA ILE A 97 4.33 -9.99 -11.24
C ILE A 97 5.47 -9.28 -11.96
N ILE A 98 5.76 -9.68 -13.19
CA ILE A 98 6.86 -9.13 -14.00
C ILE A 98 6.28 -8.76 -15.36
N ASP A 99 6.28 -7.48 -15.68
CA ASP A 99 5.69 -6.95 -16.93
C ASP A 99 4.23 -7.40 -17.13
N GLY A 100 3.46 -7.47 -16.04
CA GLY A 100 2.06 -7.90 -16.04
C GLY A 100 1.85 -9.42 -16.15
N VAL A 101 2.93 -10.21 -16.18
CA VAL A 101 2.85 -11.68 -16.13
C VAL A 101 2.94 -12.14 -14.68
N THR A 102 1.91 -12.84 -14.22
CA THR A 102 1.83 -13.38 -12.86
C THR A 102 2.39 -14.81 -12.82
N TYR A 103 3.34 -15.03 -11.91
CA TYR A 103 3.88 -16.34 -11.56
C TYR A 103 3.56 -16.62 -10.10
N MET A 104 3.10 -17.84 -9.81
CA MET A 104 2.73 -18.25 -8.46
C MET A 104 3.44 -19.54 -8.07
N LYS A 105 3.97 -19.55 -6.85
CA LYS A 105 4.55 -20.71 -6.20
C LYS A 105 3.85 -20.95 -4.88
N MET A 106 3.24 -22.11 -4.75
CA MET A 106 2.59 -22.54 -3.51
C MET A 106 3.47 -23.61 -2.84
N LYS A 107 3.71 -23.42 -1.55
CA LYS A 107 4.32 -24.40 -0.67
C LYS A 107 3.31 -24.73 0.43
N MET A 108 3.00 -26.00 0.54
CA MET A 108 2.21 -26.56 1.63
C MET A 108 2.80 -27.90 2.02
N ASP A 109 2.66 -28.29 3.29
CA ASP A 109 3.14 -29.59 3.74
C ASP A 109 2.37 -30.71 3.02
N GLY A 110 3.11 -31.68 2.49
CA GLY A 110 2.53 -32.77 1.68
C GLY A 110 2.11 -32.37 0.26
N ALA A 111 2.42 -31.16 -0.23
CA ALA A 111 2.05 -30.72 -1.58
C ALA A 111 2.47 -31.71 -2.69
N SER A 112 3.63 -32.34 -2.54
CA SER A 112 4.19 -33.29 -3.51
C SER A 112 3.36 -34.57 -3.68
N THR A 113 2.44 -34.87 -2.77
CA THR A 113 1.56 -36.04 -2.87
C THR A 113 0.16 -35.68 -3.38
N LEU A 114 -0.14 -34.38 -3.56
CA LEU A 114 -1.44 -33.93 -4.03
C LEU A 114 -1.58 -34.09 -5.55
N PRO A 115 -2.69 -34.65 -6.04
CA PRO A 115 -2.99 -34.72 -7.47
C PRO A 115 -2.92 -33.32 -8.11
N GLY A 116 -2.19 -33.22 -9.22
CA GLY A 116 -1.99 -31.96 -9.94
C GLY A 116 -0.74 -31.17 -9.56
N PHE A 117 0.07 -31.62 -8.59
CA PHE A 117 1.44 -31.15 -8.41
C PHE A 117 2.39 -32.01 -9.25
N ASP A 118 2.83 -31.48 -10.38
CA ASP A 118 3.72 -32.13 -11.37
C ASP A 118 5.21 -32.10 -10.96
N GLY A 119 5.48 -31.88 -9.67
CA GLY A 119 6.83 -31.65 -9.13
C GLY A 119 7.39 -30.26 -9.43
N LYS A 120 6.72 -29.43 -10.24
CA LYS A 120 7.14 -28.06 -10.53
C LYS A 120 6.55 -27.10 -9.50
N THR A 121 7.38 -26.13 -9.10
CA THR A 121 7.03 -25.25 -7.98
C THR A 121 6.39 -23.95 -8.40
N TRP A 122 6.54 -23.54 -9.66
CA TRP A 122 5.95 -22.33 -10.19
C TRP A 122 4.87 -22.63 -11.22
N ARG A 123 3.85 -21.79 -11.27
CA ARG A 123 2.85 -21.76 -12.33
C ARG A 123 2.77 -20.37 -12.90
N LYS A 124 2.76 -20.27 -14.22
CA LYS A 124 2.39 -19.04 -14.91
C LYS A 124 0.86 -18.96 -14.90
N ILE A 125 0.31 -17.86 -14.41
CA ILE A 125 -1.14 -17.63 -14.40
C ILE A 125 -1.45 -16.80 -15.64
N GLU A 126 -1.96 -17.46 -16.68
CA GLU A 126 -2.41 -16.80 -17.90
C GLU A 126 -3.90 -16.44 -17.78
N GLY A 127 -4.26 -15.18 -18.07
CA GLY A 127 -5.64 -14.72 -18.02
C GLY A 127 -6.20 -14.64 -16.60
N GLY A 128 -6.15 -13.44 -16.02
CA GLY A 128 -6.81 -13.15 -14.75
C GLY A 128 -8.06 -12.30 -14.97
N GLY A 129 -9.24 -12.84 -14.69
CA GLY A 129 -10.44 -12.03 -14.55
C GLY A 129 -10.43 -11.25 -13.23
N PRO A 130 -11.23 -10.17 -13.09
CA PRO A 130 -11.45 -9.49 -11.82
C PRO A 130 -11.80 -10.51 -10.72
N GLY A 131 -11.09 -10.46 -9.59
CA GLY A 131 -11.29 -11.39 -8.46
C GLY A 131 -10.59 -12.74 -8.55
N SER A 132 -9.78 -12.98 -9.58
CA SER A 132 -8.88 -14.13 -9.63
C SER A 132 -7.49 -13.74 -9.11
N LEU A 133 -6.74 -14.73 -8.59
CA LEU A 133 -5.32 -14.54 -8.21
C LEU A 133 -4.45 -14.06 -9.39
N GLY A 134 -4.83 -14.35 -10.63
CA GLY A 134 -4.15 -13.85 -11.83
C GLY A 134 -4.44 -12.39 -12.15
N GLY A 135 -5.53 -11.83 -11.63
CA GLY A 135 -5.92 -10.42 -11.77
C GLY A 135 -5.58 -9.57 -10.55
N PHE A 136 -4.97 -10.16 -9.52
CA PHE A 136 -4.49 -9.42 -8.36
C PHE A 136 -3.28 -8.57 -8.76
N ASP A 137 -3.41 -7.26 -8.57
CA ASP A 137 -2.33 -6.31 -8.76
C ASP A 137 -2.28 -5.43 -7.50
N ALA A 138 -1.23 -5.63 -6.71
CA ALA A 138 -1.04 -4.90 -5.46
C ALA A 138 -0.89 -3.39 -5.66
N SER A 139 -0.49 -2.93 -6.86
CA SER A 139 -0.50 -1.50 -7.18
C SER A 139 -1.92 -0.93 -7.33
N GLN A 140 -2.92 -1.79 -7.58
CA GLN A 140 -4.34 -1.41 -7.58
C GLN A 140 -4.89 -1.28 -6.17
N MET A 141 -4.34 -1.99 -5.17
CA MET A 141 -4.86 -1.89 -3.80
C MET A 141 -4.80 -0.45 -3.29
N THR A 142 -3.75 0.29 -3.59
CA THR A 142 -3.66 1.72 -3.26
C THR A 142 -4.60 2.58 -4.10
N LYS A 143 -4.99 2.14 -5.30
CA LYS A 143 -6.01 2.85 -6.09
C LYS A 143 -7.39 2.80 -5.44
N SER A 144 -7.66 1.88 -4.51
CA SER A 144 -8.88 1.96 -3.71
C SER A 144 -8.99 3.29 -2.95
N LEU A 145 -7.87 3.94 -2.57
CA LEU A 145 -7.85 5.29 -2.00
C LEU A 145 -8.40 6.37 -2.96
N GLN A 146 -8.39 6.14 -4.27
CA GLN A 146 -9.01 7.06 -5.25
C GLN A 146 -10.54 7.02 -5.18
N SER A 147 -11.11 5.98 -4.56
CA SER A 147 -12.53 5.88 -4.25
C SER A 147 -12.89 6.35 -2.84
N ALA A 148 -11.94 7.00 -2.16
CA ALA A 148 -12.19 7.57 -0.85
C ALA A 148 -13.28 8.64 -0.91
N VAL A 149 -14.20 8.58 0.03
CA VAL A 149 -15.28 9.55 0.27
C VAL A 149 -15.15 10.08 1.69
N ASP A 150 -15.46 11.36 1.86
CA ASP A 150 -15.38 12.08 3.14
C ASP A 150 -13.99 11.99 3.80
N ALA A 151 -12.93 11.96 2.98
CA ALA A 151 -11.57 11.93 3.46
C ALA A 151 -11.22 13.24 4.18
N LYS A 152 -10.77 13.15 5.43
CA LYS A 152 -10.43 14.29 6.28
C LYS A 152 -9.20 13.99 7.13
N TRP A 153 -8.48 15.04 7.49
CA TRP A 153 -7.41 14.95 8.47
C TRP A 153 -7.97 14.89 9.89
N GLU A 154 -7.46 13.94 10.68
CA GLU A 154 -7.61 13.83 12.12
C GLU A 154 -6.21 13.74 12.73
N GLY A 155 -5.65 14.87 13.13
CA GLY A 155 -4.23 14.94 13.51
C GLY A 155 -3.34 14.64 12.30
N ASP A 156 -2.42 13.68 12.44
CA ASP A 156 -1.52 13.17 11.39
C ASP A 156 -2.12 12.04 10.54
N VAL A 157 -3.36 11.64 10.81
CA VAL A 157 -4.06 10.55 10.12
C VAL A 157 -5.10 11.11 9.16
N ILE A 158 -5.22 10.52 7.98
CA ILE A 158 -6.35 10.74 7.09
C ILE A 158 -7.37 9.63 7.34
N LYS A 159 -8.63 9.99 7.57
CA LYS A 159 -9.73 9.03 7.73
C LYS A 159 -10.86 9.33 6.75
N GLY A 160 -11.59 8.29 6.39
CA GLY A 160 -12.78 8.40 5.54
C GLY A 160 -13.39 7.04 5.30
N THR A 161 -14.10 6.91 4.18
CA THR A 161 -14.65 5.62 3.74
C THR A 161 -14.25 5.31 2.31
N ILE A 162 -14.17 4.03 1.97
CA ILE A 162 -13.93 3.54 0.62
C ILE A 162 -15.26 3.07 0.03
N ASP A 163 -15.63 3.57 -1.15
CA ASP A 163 -16.80 3.12 -1.90
C ASP A 163 -16.52 1.76 -2.55
N MET A 164 -17.14 0.70 -2.03
CA MET A 164 -16.90 -0.67 -2.49
C MET A 164 -17.43 -0.90 -3.92
N SER A 165 -18.36 -0.08 -4.39
CA SER A 165 -18.86 -0.16 -5.77
C SER A 165 -17.78 0.22 -6.78
N LYS A 166 -16.78 1.00 -6.37
CA LYS A 166 -15.68 1.49 -7.21
C LYS A 166 -14.35 0.80 -6.94
N SER A 167 -14.22 0.14 -5.79
CA SER A 167 -12.93 -0.38 -5.31
C SER A 167 -12.89 -1.88 -5.07
N ALA A 168 -14.02 -2.59 -5.11
CA ALA A 168 -14.06 -4.04 -4.92
C ALA A 168 -13.01 -4.75 -5.79
N GLU A 169 -12.97 -4.45 -7.08
CA GLU A 169 -12.00 -5.05 -8.00
C GLU A 169 -10.55 -4.69 -7.65
N SER A 170 -10.30 -3.44 -7.27
CA SER A 170 -8.97 -2.96 -6.85
C SER A 170 -8.48 -3.63 -5.56
N LEU A 171 -9.40 -4.12 -4.73
CA LEU A 171 -9.13 -4.89 -3.52
C LEU A 171 -9.09 -6.40 -3.78
N GLY A 172 -9.16 -6.83 -5.04
CA GLY A 172 -9.13 -8.24 -5.42
C GLY A 172 -10.46 -8.97 -5.21
N LEU A 173 -11.56 -8.24 -4.94
CA LEU A 173 -12.90 -8.80 -4.91
C LEU A 173 -13.49 -8.76 -6.32
N GLY A 174 -13.85 -9.90 -6.88
CA GLY A 174 -14.50 -9.97 -8.19
C GLY A 174 -15.73 -10.86 -8.21
N GLY A 175 -16.42 -10.85 -9.35
CA GLY A 175 -17.63 -11.64 -9.59
C GLY A 175 -18.68 -11.45 -8.49
N GLN A 176 -19.11 -12.56 -7.89
CA GLN A 176 -20.15 -12.55 -6.85
C GLN A 176 -19.74 -11.77 -5.59
N ALA A 177 -18.46 -11.80 -5.19
CA ALA A 177 -18.00 -11.08 -4.01
C ALA A 177 -18.13 -9.56 -4.22
N ALA A 178 -17.73 -9.05 -5.39
CA ALA A 178 -17.92 -7.65 -5.76
C ALA A 178 -19.41 -7.25 -5.76
N ALA A 179 -20.28 -8.09 -6.32
CA ALA A 179 -21.73 -7.84 -6.33
C ALA A 179 -22.34 -7.80 -4.91
N GLN A 180 -21.82 -8.60 -3.97
CA GLN A 180 -22.29 -8.64 -2.57
C GLN A 180 -21.87 -7.42 -1.73
N VAL A 181 -20.84 -6.70 -2.17
CA VAL A 181 -20.31 -5.52 -1.48
C VAL A 181 -20.65 -4.21 -2.18
N ALA A 182 -21.20 -4.27 -3.40
CA ALA A 182 -21.66 -3.09 -4.14
C ALA A 182 -22.66 -2.27 -3.30
N GLY A 183 -22.52 -0.95 -3.35
CA GLY A 183 -23.32 0.01 -2.56
C GLY A 183 -22.95 0.10 -1.08
N LYS A 184 -21.94 -0.65 -0.61
CA LYS A 184 -21.41 -0.52 0.75
C LYS A 184 -20.17 0.37 0.77
N SER A 185 -19.82 0.84 1.96
CA SER A 185 -18.58 1.56 2.21
C SER A 185 -17.89 1.00 3.43
N VAL A 186 -16.55 1.04 3.42
CA VAL A 186 -15.72 0.55 4.52
C VAL A 186 -14.86 1.67 5.09
N PRO A 187 -14.72 1.80 6.42
CA PRO A 187 -13.83 2.79 7.01
C PRO A 187 -12.37 2.54 6.62
N PHE A 188 -11.63 3.63 6.46
CA PHE A 188 -10.18 3.56 6.30
C PHE A 188 -9.43 4.58 7.14
N GLU A 189 -8.17 4.27 7.40
CA GLU A 189 -7.18 5.20 7.94
C GLU A 189 -5.92 5.16 7.07
N ALA A 190 -5.30 6.30 6.83
CA ALA A 190 -4.04 6.41 6.09
C ALA A 190 -3.10 7.37 6.79
N LYS A 191 -1.80 7.06 6.75
CA LYS A 191 -0.73 7.94 7.23
C LYS A 191 0.24 8.24 6.11
N LEU A 192 0.68 9.49 6.04
CA LEU A 192 1.69 9.94 5.08
C LEU A 192 2.97 10.35 5.84
N ASP A 193 4.14 10.16 5.23
CA ASP A 193 5.38 10.73 5.74
C ASP A 193 5.55 12.21 5.35
N GLY A 194 6.66 12.83 5.78
CA GLY A 194 6.98 14.22 5.44
C GLY A 194 7.22 14.48 3.95
N GLU A 195 7.45 13.43 3.15
CA GLU A 195 7.55 13.50 1.69
C GLU A 195 6.19 13.25 1.02
N GLY A 196 5.10 13.05 1.79
CA GLY A 196 3.77 12.78 1.28
C GLY A 196 3.59 11.39 0.68
N ARG A 197 4.44 10.41 1.05
CA ARG A 197 4.28 9.00 0.67
C ARG A 197 3.46 8.27 1.71
N LEU A 198 2.67 7.29 1.27
CA LEU A 198 1.90 6.44 2.18
C LEU A 198 2.85 5.67 3.10
N THR A 199 2.64 5.65 4.40
CA THR A 199 3.41 4.83 5.34
C THR A 199 2.56 3.76 5.98
N ASN A 200 1.26 4.04 6.10
CA ASN A 200 0.29 3.09 6.60
C ASN A 200 -1.06 3.28 5.91
N TYR A 201 -1.76 2.17 5.67
CA TYR A 201 -3.11 2.14 5.15
C TYR A 201 -3.90 1.01 5.79
N LYS A 202 -4.98 1.36 6.46
CA LYS A 202 -5.87 0.42 7.16
C LYS A 202 -7.24 0.43 6.52
N LEU A 203 -7.79 -0.76 6.30
CA LEU A 203 -9.18 -0.96 5.89
C LEU A 203 -9.91 -1.85 6.90
N ASP A 204 -11.07 -1.39 7.35
CA ASP A 204 -11.96 -2.17 8.20
C ASP A 204 -13.10 -2.77 7.38
N MET A 205 -12.95 -4.04 7.02
CA MET A 205 -13.86 -4.77 6.15
C MET A 205 -14.85 -5.62 6.96
N SER A 206 -14.87 -5.46 8.29
CA SER A 206 -15.71 -6.25 9.19
C SER A 206 -17.21 -6.13 8.90
N SER A 207 -17.66 -4.98 8.37
CA SER A 207 -19.05 -4.76 7.94
C SER A 207 -19.46 -5.58 6.72
N LEU A 208 -18.50 -6.12 5.97
CA LEU A 208 -18.74 -6.90 4.75
C LEU A 208 -18.89 -8.41 5.04
N GLY A 209 -18.58 -8.86 6.27
CA GLY A 209 -18.60 -10.28 6.64
C GLY A 209 -17.66 -11.11 5.76
N ALA A 210 -18.05 -12.36 5.47
CA ALA A 210 -17.23 -13.28 4.66
C ALA A 210 -16.94 -12.76 3.24
N ALA A 211 -17.78 -11.88 2.69
CA ALA A 211 -17.58 -11.31 1.36
C ALA A 211 -16.39 -10.32 1.29
N GLY A 212 -15.96 -9.76 2.43
CA GLY A 212 -14.80 -8.86 2.52
C GLY A 212 -13.45 -9.57 2.59
N GLY A 213 -13.45 -10.91 2.69
CA GLY A 213 -12.24 -11.69 2.94
C GLY A 213 -11.72 -11.47 4.36
N ALA A 214 -10.54 -10.85 4.49
CA ALA A 214 -10.01 -10.46 5.80
C ALA A 214 -10.90 -9.40 6.46
N SER A 215 -11.11 -9.51 7.77
CA SER A 215 -11.90 -8.53 8.53
C SER A 215 -11.19 -7.17 8.60
N LYS A 216 -9.86 -7.16 8.58
CA LYS A 216 -9.01 -5.97 8.59
C LYS A 216 -7.83 -6.18 7.68
N TYR A 217 -7.43 -5.11 7.00
CA TYR A 217 -6.17 -5.03 6.28
C TYR A 217 -5.37 -3.92 6.94
N ASP A 218 -4.20 -4.22 7.51
CA ASP A 218 -3.27 -3.20 8.02
C ASP A 218 -1.98 -3.27 7.22
N ILE A 219 -1.79 -2.29 6.33
CA ILE A 219 -0.71 -2.28 5.34
C ILE A 219 0.30 -1.21 5.73
N THR A 220 1.55 -1.60 5.89
CA THR A 220 2.69 -0.72 6.12
C THR A 220 3.55 -0.64 4.87
N TYR A 221 4.01 0.57 4.54
CA TYR A 221 4.91 0.85 3.43
C TYR A 221 6.21 1.44 3.95
N SER A 222 7.34 0.99 3.40
CA SER A 222 8.67 1.35 3.89
C SER A 222 9.74 1.23 2.80
N ASP A 223 10.97 1.62 3.12
CA ASP A 223 12.16 1.43 2.28
C ASP A 223 12.02 1.98 0.86
N TYR A 224 11.36 3.14 0.75
CA TYR A 224 11.12 3.84 -0.52
C TYR A 224 12.43 4.10 -1.29
N GLY A 225 12.43 3.79 -2.59
CA GLY A 225 13.55 4.03 -3.50
C GLY A 225 14.63 2.93 -3.49
N THR A 226 14.46 1.89 -2.67
CA THR A 226 15.39 0.75 -2.64
C THR A 226 15.30 -0.05 -3.95
N PRO A 227 16.42 -0.42 -4.60
CA PRO A 227 16.38 -1.23 -5.81
C PRO A 227 15.62 -2.54 -5.59
N VAL A 228 14.66 -2.83 -6.48
CA VAL A 228 13.95 -4.10 -6.53
C VAL A 228 14.54 -4.97 -7.63
N ASP A 229 14.88 -6.20 -7.27
CA ASP A 229 15.39 -7.23 -8.15
C ASP A 229 14.55 -8.50 -7.99
N VAL A 230 13.57 -8.68 -8.87
CA VAL A 230 12.71 -9.87 -8.93
C VAL A 230 12.80 -10.42 -10.34
N GLN A 231 13.13 -11.71 -10.44
CA GLN A 231 13.40 -12.37 -11.70
C GLN A 231 12.30 -13.38 -12.05
N VAL A 232 12.10 -13.56 -13.36
CA VAL A 232 11.22 -14.61 -13.90
C VAL A 232 11.69 -15.95 -13.33
N PRO A 233 10.77 -16.82 -12.85
CA PRO A 233 11.17 -18.13 -12.38
C PRO A 233 11.90 -18.94 -13.46
N PRO A 234 12.83 -19.83 -13.10
CA PRO A 234 13.51 -20.68 -14.08
C PRO A 234 12.48 -21.48 -14.90
N ALA A 235 12.64 -21.54 -16.22
CA ALA A 235 11.70 -22.22 -17.11
C ALA A 235 11.50 -23.71 -16.77
N SER A 236 12.53 -24.36 -16.21
CA SER A 236 12.46 -25.73 -15.70
C SER A 236 11.52 -25.89 -14.50
N GLU A 237 11.34 -24.85 -13.69
CA GLU A 237 10.48 -24.85 -12.51
C GLU A 237 9.03 -24.40 -12.79
N ILE A 238 8.74 -23.89 -14.00
CA ILE A 238 7.41 -23.43 -14.40
C ILE A 238 6.61 -24.60 -14.99
N ALA A 239 5.47 -24.94 -14.38
CA ALA A 239 4.52 -25.93 -14.88
C ALA A 239 4.10 -25.61 -16.31
N LYS A 240 4.00 -26.63 -17.17
CA LYS A 240 3.47 -26.45 -18.53
C LYS A 240 1.95 -26.38 -18.41
N SER A 241 1.37 -25.33 -18.99
CA SER A 241 -0.08 -25.16 -19.17
C SER A 241 -0.65 -26.27 -20.05
#